data_AF-A0A930M7M4-F1
#
_entry.id   AF-A0A930M7M4-F1
#
_cell.length_a   1.000
_cell.length_b   1.000
_cell.length_c   1.000
_cell.angle_alpha   90.00
_cell.angle_beta   90.00
_cell.angle_gamma   90.00
#
_symmetry.space_group_name_H-M   'P 1'
#
loop_
_entity.id
_entity.type
_entity.pdbx_description
1 polymer ?
#
loop_
_entity_poly.entity_id
_entity_poly.type
_entity_poly.pdbx_seq_one_letter_code
_entity_poly.pdbx_strand_id
1 'polypeptide(L)' 'EVYHTNVGDAKSQANNYDVVFCSASLVDTFKGTKPIVIGLKNLLAEAEMEEKILAAGIK' A
#
# COMPACT_ATOMS: atom_id res chain seq x y z
N GLU A 1 -2.36 12.98 1.41
CA GLU A 1 -1.22 13.11 2.34
C GLU A 1 -0.49 11.77 2.39
N VAL A 2 0.84 11.77 2.54
CA VAL A 2 1.61 10.53 2.64
C VAL A 2 2.10 10.37 4.08
N TYR A 3 1.68 9.28 4.73
CA TYR A 3 2.06 8.96 6.09
C TYR A 3 2.84 7.65 6.14
N HIS A 4 4.04 7.68 6.69
CA HIS A 4 4.91 6.52 6.84
C HIS A 4 4.89 6.04 8.30
N THR A 5 4.56 4.77 8.51
CA THR A 5 4.55 4.15 9.84
C THR A 5 4.84 2.65 9.76
N ASN A 6 4.92 1.99 10.91
CA ASN A 6 5.07 0.54 11.00
C ASN A 6 3.78 -0.19 10.57
N VAL A 7 3.89 -1.49 10.30
CA VAL A 7 2.77 -2.31 9.78
C VAL A 7 1.60 -2.41 10.77
N GLY A 8 1.86 -2.44 12.07
CA GLY A 8 0.82 -2.55 13.10
C GLY A 8 -0.06 -1.31 13.18
N ASP A 9 0.57 -0.13 13.19
CA ASP A 9 -0.13 1.15 13.17
C ASP A 9 -0.81 1.39 11.83
N ALA A 10 -0.16 1.03 10.73
CA ALA A 10 -0.74 1.10 9.40
C ALA A 10 -2.01 0.24 9.32
N LYS A 11 -2.01 -0.99 9.84
CA LYS A 11 -3.19 -1.87 9.83
C LYS A 11 -4.36 -1.26 10.59
N SER A 12 -4.09 -0.64 11.74
CA SER A 12 -5.11 -0.02 12.58
C SER A 12 -5.73 1.23 11.93
N GLN A 13 -4.94 1.96 11.14
CA GLN A 13 -5.34 3.21 10.51
C GLN A 13 -5.68 3.07 9.02
N ALA A 14 -5.47 1.90 8.41
CA ALA A 14 -5.59 1.65 6.97
C ALA A 14 -6.91 2.16 6.38
N ASN A 15 -8.02 1.98 7.11
CA ASN A 15 -9.36 2.40 6.67
C ASN A 15 -9.55 3.91 6.56
N ASN A 16 -8.62 4.72 7.09
CA ASN A 16 -8.63 6.18 6.99
C ASN A 16 -7.90 6.68 5.74
N TYR A 17 -7.31 5.79 4.95
CA TYR A 17 -6.57 6.12 3.74
C TYR A 17 -7.25 5.48 2.53
N ASP A 18 -6.95 6.02 1.35
CA ASP A 18 -7.42 5.44 0.09
C ASP A 18 -6.48 4.33 -0.40
N VAL A 19 -5.18 4.45 -0.11
CA VAL A 19 -4.13 3.59 -0.63
C VAL A 19 -3.11 3.26 0.47
N VAL A 20 -2.70 1.99 0.52
CA VAL A 20 -1.63 1.51 1.40
C VAL A 20 -0.54 0.86 0.55
N PHE A 21 0.69 1.37 0.64
CA PHE A 21 1.88 0.73 0.07
C PHE A 21 2.57 -0.12 1.13
N CYS A 22 2.88 -1.37 0.80
CA CYS A 22 3.65 -2.24 1.66
C CYS A 22 4.53 -3.21 0.85
N SER A 23 5.38 -3.96 1.54
CA SER A 23 6.07 -5.09 0.89
C SER A 23 5.05 -6.09 0.37
N ALA A 24 5.31 -6.69 -0.79
CA ALA A 24 4.47 -7.72 -1.40
C ALA A 24 4.19 -8.89 -0.43
N SER A 25 5.13 -9.22 0.45
CA SER A 25 4.98 -10.28 1.47
C SER A 25 3.97 -9.93 2.57
N LEU A 26 3.60 -8.65 2.71
CA LEU A 26 2.78 -8.13 3.81
C LEU A 26 1.36 -7.75 3.36
N VAL A 27 1.03 -7.85 2.08
CA VAL A 27 -0.30 -7.51 1.53
C VAL A 27 -1.42 -8.22 2.29
N ASP A 28 -1.19 -9.47 2.65
CA ASP A 28 -2.15 -10.30 3.40
C ASP A 28 -2.50 -9.73 4.78
N THR A 29 -1.62 -8.91 5.37
CA THR A 29 -1.85 -8.24 6.64
C THR A 29 -3.02 -7.25 6.57
N PHE A 30 -3.26 -6.70 5.37
CA PHE A 30 -4.26 -5.68 5.08
C PHE A 30 -5.50 -6.25 4.37
N LYS A 31 -5.59 -7.58 4.22
CA LYS A 31 -6.81 -8.23 3.69
C LYS A 31 -8.02 -7.85 4.55
N GLY A 32 -9.09 -7.45 3.88
CA GLY A 32 -10.34 -7.03 4.53
C GLY A 32 -10.36 -5.58 5.01
N THR A 33 -9.32 -4.79 4.73
CA THR A 33 -9.38 -3.33 4.88
C THR A 33 -9.98 -2.68 3.64
N LYS A 34 -10.54 -1.47 3.79
CA LYS A 34 -11.14 -0.67 2.71
C LYS A 34 -10.15 -0.15 1.65
N PRO A 35 -8.91 0.30 1.98
CA PRO A 35 -8.02 0.89 0.98
C PRO A 35 -7.58 -0.08 -0.10
N ILE A 36 -7.08 0.49 -1.18
CA ILE A 36 -6.33 -0.23 -2.20
C ILE A 36 -4.94 -0.57 -1.63
N VAL A 37 -4.64 -1.86 -1.50
CA VAL A 37 -3.35 -2.32 -0.98
C VAL A 37 -2.41 -2.65 -2.13
N ILE A 38 -1.32 -1.90 -2.25
CA ILE A 38 -0.28 -2.10 -3.27
C ILE A 38 0.95 -2.73 -2.62
N GLY A 39 1.19 -3.99 -2.98
CA GLY A 39 2.40 -4.71 -2.62
C GLY A 39 3.53 -4.49 -3.63
N LEU A 40 4.69 -4.06 -3.13
CA LEU A 40 5.92 -3.86 -3.92
C LEU A 40 6.98 -4.88 -3.52
N LYS A 41 7.68 -5.44 -4.50
CA LYS A 41 8.86 -6.30 -4.24
C LYS A 41 10.04 -5.44 -3.80
N ASN A 42 10.23 -4.29 -4.44
CA ASN A 42 11.21 -3.29 -4.06
C ASN A 42 10.52 -1.95 -3.78
N LEU A 43 10.53 -1.52 -2.51
CA LEU A 43 9.90 -0.25 -2.09
C LEU A 43 10.59 1.00 -2.68
N LEU A 44 11.84 0.88 -3.14
CA LEU A 44 12.61 1.98 -3.72
C LEU A 44 12.58 1.99 -5.26
N ALA A 45 11.91 1.02 -5.88
CA ALA A 45 11.78 0.96 -7.33
C ALA A 45 10.62 1.85 -7.80
N GLU A 46 10.92 3.09 -8.13
CA GLU A 46 9.92 4.07 -8.61
C GLU A 46 9.14 3.55 -9.83
N ALA A 47 9.82 2.91 -10.78
CA ALA A 47 9.18 2.32 -11.96
C ALA A 47 8.15 1.22 -11.59
N GLU A 48 8.48 0.35 -10.61
CA GLU A 48 7.53 -0.67 -10.12
C GLU A 48 6.32 0.00 -9.44
N MET A 49 6.58 1.05 -8.66
CA MET A 49 5.55 1.79 -7.96
C MET A 49 4.59 2.46 -8.94
N GLU A 50 5.08 3.15 -9.96
CA GLU A 50 4.28 3.79 -11.01
C GLU A 50 3.41 2.77 -11.77
N GLU A 51 3.99 1.65 -12.20
CA GLU A 51 3.26 0.58 -12.89
C GLU A 51 2.09 0.05 -12.03
N LYS A 52 2.34 -0.14 -10.73
CA LYS A 52 1.32 -0.65 -9.80
C LYS A 52 0.24 0.37 -9.49
N ILE A 53 0.58 1.65 -9.38
CA ILE A 53 -0.38 2.75 -9.20
C ILE A 53 -1.29 2.83 -10.42
N LEU A 54 -0.71 2.79 -11.63
CA LEU A 54 -1.46 2.84 -12.88
C LEU A 54 -2.39 1.62 -13.02
N ALA A 55 -1.91 0.43 -12.70
CA ALA A 55 -2.69 -0.81 -12.72
C ALA A 55 -3.82 -0.82 -11.67
N ALA A 56 -3.62 -0.14 -10.54
CA ALA A 56 -4.62 0.03 -9.50
C ALA A 56 -5.68 1.11 -9.86
N GLY A 57 -5.49 1.87 -10.94
CA GLY A 57 -6.43 2.88 -11.40
C GLY A 57 -6.46 4.16 -10.56
N ILE A 58 -5.39 4.40 -9.78
CA ILE A 58 -5.24 5.62 -8.98
C ILE A 58 -4.77 6.74 -9.92
N LYS A 59 -5.56 7.81 -10.06
CA LYS A 59 -5.26 8.99 -10.87
C LYS A 59 -5.18 10.24 -10.00
#